data_AF-A0A9N9VKJ7-F1
#
_entry.id   AF-A0A9N9VKJ7-F1
#
_cell.length_a   1.000
_cell.length_b   1.000
_cell.length_c   1.000
_cell.angle_alpha   90.00
_cell.angle_beta   90.00
_cell.angle_gamma   90.00
#
_symmetry.space_group_name_H-M   'P 1'
#
loop_
_entity.id
_entity.type
_entity.pdbx_description
1 polymer ?
#
loop_
_entity_poly.entity_id
_entity_poly.type
_entity_poly.pdbx_seq_one_letter_code
_entity_poly.pdbx_strand_id
1 'polypeptide(L)'
;MPPGKLNNQRAAVEWVRDNIPSFGGNPKKITLWGQSTGAASIVLYDLAYPSDPIAHGFIEDYGSVYLLLCSDDNVSAKSFSPLAKAMNCSGAPDHELSCLRNFAAPIIQSYLDVTEEIEFSPVKDNITVFQNNKARYAAKQYAQVPIIAGANVHEETDAFLCLSDQGIKYRAAATSQPIFFYHYHGNSSNIAPIPSAGAYHSSELPLIMGTFNDINGLGPEFQTEISRTLQDPWLAFTTDPTQGLVASGWEPYPSAVIFGDTTKEQVFQSVQVSEVPGWNECLPVDA
;
A
#
# COMPACT_ATOMS: atom_id res chain seq x y z
N MET A 1 -7.47 2.33 23.02
CA MET A 1 -7.43 1.59 21.74
C MET A 1 -7.01 0.15 22.03
N PRO A 2 -7.71 -0.86 21.51
CA PRO A 2 -7.22 -2.24 21.58
C PRO A 2 -5.91 -2.38 20.77
N PRO A 3 -4.93 -3.19 21.21
CA PRO A 3 -3.67 -3.37 20.50
C PRO A 3 -3.87 -4.12 19.17
N GLY A 4 -3.11 -3.73 18.12
CA GLY A 4 -3.15 -4.35 16.78
C GLY A 4 -2.37 -3.52 15.75
N LYS A 5 -1.88 -4.12 14.66
CA LYS A 5 -1.00 -3.47 13.66
C LYS A 5 -1.59 -2.15 13.11
N LEU A 6 -2.89 -2.13 12.81
CA LEU A 6 -3.59 -0.93 12.31
C LEU A 6 -3.77 0.14 13.40
N ASN A 7 -4.03 -0.25 14.64
CA ASN A 7 -4.10 0.68 15.77
C ASN A 7 -2.72 1.26 16.11
N ASN A 8 -1.65 0.49 15.91
CA ASN A 8 -0.28 0.98 16.06
C ASN A 8 0.05 2.04 15.00
N GLN A 9 -0.40 1.86 13.75
CA GLN A 9 -0.24 2.87 12.70
C GLN A 9 -0.94 4.17 13.06
N ARG A 10 -2.19 4.12 13.54
CA ARG A 10 -2.89 5.33 13.99
C ARG A 10 -2.18 6.03 15.14
N ALA A 11 -1.75 5.29 16.16
CA ALA A 11 -1.00 5.86 17.28
C ALA A 11 0.32 6.52 16.81
N ALA A 12 1.01 5.94 15.83
CA ALA A 12 2.21 6.54 15.25
C ALA A 12 1.89 7.85 14.50
N VAL A 13 0.81 7.89 13.72
CA VAL A 13 0.37 9.10 13.01
C VAL A 13 -0.03 10.22 13.98
N GLU A 14 -0.72 9.88 15.08
CA GLU A 14 -1.02 10.82 16.17
C GLU A 14 0.25 11.34 16.83
N TRP A 15 1.21 10.45 17.12
CA TRP A 15 2.49 10.87 17.67
C TRP A 15 3.23 11.81 16.72
N VAL A 16 3.28 11.52 15.42
CA VAL A 16 3.90 12.40 14.41
C VAL A 16 3.20 13.75 14.42
N ARG A 17 1.87 13.80 14.33
CA ARG A 17 1.11 15.06 14.40
C ARG A 17 1.47 15.89 15.63
N ASP A 18 1.60 15.25 16.78
CA ASP A 18 1.81 15.95 18.06
C ASP A 18 3.27 16.36 18.30
N ASN A 19 4.24 15.66 17.66
CA ASN A 19 5.66 15.82 17.97
C ASN A 19 6.51 16.33 16.81
N ILE A 20 6.08 16.18 15.55
CA ILE A 20 6.86 16.59 14.38
C ILE A 20 7.22 18.09 14.32
N PRO A 21 6.45 19.04 14.93
CA PRO A 21 6.90 20.43 15.01
C PRO A 21 8.27 20.61 15.67
N SER A 22 8.59 19.78 16.68
CA SER A 22 9.88 19.81 17.39
C SER A 22 11.06 19.38 16.52
N PHE A 23 10.79 18.69 15.41
CA PHE A 23 11.76 18.26 14.41
C PHE A 23 11.76 19.17 13.16
N GLY A 24 10.97 20.26 13.17
CA GLY A 24 10.84 21.19 12.06
C GLY A 24 9.83 20.78 10.98
N GLY A 25 9.09 19.68 11.19
CA GLY A 25 8.02 19.28 10.26
C GLY A 25 6.70 20.00 10.51
N ASN A 26 5.83 20.00 9.51
CA ASN A 26 4.51 20.61 9.59
C ASN A 26 3.43 19.53 9.81
N PRO A 27 2.74 19.50 10.96
CA PRO A 27 1.75 18.46 11.26
C PRO A 27 0.48 18.57 10.40
N LYS A 28 0.31 19.68 9.66
CA LYS A 28 -0.77 19.84 8.65
C LYS A 28 -0.37 19.33 7.27
N LYS A 29 0.89 18.93 7.09
CA LYS A 29 1.45 18.42 5.83
C LYS A 29 2.01 16.99 6.00
N ILE A 30 1.25 16.14 6.69
CA ILE A 30 1.54 14.70 6.79
C ILE A 30 0.95 13.97 5.56
N THR A 31 1.80 13.28 4.80
CA THR A 31 1.39 12.33 3.77
C THR A 31 1.74 10.93 4.25
N LEU A 32 0.79 9.98 4.16
CA LEU A 32 1.10 8.56 4.40
C LEU A 32 1.48 7.91 3.08
N TRP A 33 2.57 7.16 3.09
CA TRP A 33 3.05 6.42 1.93
C TRP A 33 3.36 4.99 2.32
N GLY A 34 2.88 4.05 1.52
CA GLY A 34 3.13 2.64 1.69
C GLY A 34 3.12 1.91 0.35
N GLN A 35 3.77 0.74 0.35
CA GLN A 35 3.82 -0.18 -0.77
C GLN A 35 3.26 -1.54 -0.35
N SER A 36 2.53 -2.24 -1.22
CA SER A 36 1.95 -3.57 -0.97
C SER A 36 1.10 -3.60 0.32
N THR A 37 1.45 -4.45 1.30
CA THR A 37 0.79 -4.51 2.61
C THR A 37 0.79 -3.15 3.32
N GLY A 38 1.80 -2.31 3.10
CA GLY A 38 1.83 -0.93 3.58
C GLY A 38 0.77 -0.06 2.91
N ALA A 39 0.65 -0.13 1.58
CA ALA A 39 -0.37 0.58 0.81
C ALA A 39 -1.78 0.11 1.19
N ALA A 40 -2.01 -1.19 1.26
CA ALA A 40 -3.28 -1.75 1.69
C ALA A 40 -3.61 -1.42 3.16
N SER A 41 -2.60 -1.24 4.02
CA SER A 41 -2.82 -0.69 5.38
C SER A 41 -3.30 0.76 5.35
N ILE A 42 -2.80 1.58 4.41
CA ILE A 42 -3.28 2.95 4.22
C ILE A 42 -4.73 2.95 3.72
N VAL A 43 -5.09 2.05 2.80
CA VAL A 43 -6.49 1.87 2.37
C VAL A 43 -7.41 1.50 3.55
N LEU A 44 -6.95 0.65 4.47
CA LEU A 44 -7.70 0.33 5.69
C LEU A 44 -7.79 1.54 6.63
N TYR A 45 -6.70 2.29 6.78
CA TYR A 45 -6.67 3.54 7.56
C TYR A 45 -7.67 4.57 7.02
N ASP A 46 -7.70 4.75 5.70
CA ASP A 46 -8.61 5.64 4.97
C ASP A 46 -10.09 5.32 5.28
N LEU A 47 -10.44 4.03 5.27
CA LEU A 47 -11.80 3.55 5.57
C LEU A 47 -12.17 3.66 7.06
N ALA A 48 -11.19 3.52 7.95
CA ALA A 48 -11.37 3.56 9.41
C ALA A 48 -11.46 4.98 9.97
N TYR A 49 -10.79 5.95 9.35
CA TYR A 49 -10.72 7.35 9.83
C TYR A 49 -11.27 8.37 8.82
N PRO A 50 -12.52 8.22 8.35
CA PRO A 50 -13.05 9.06 7.27
C PRO A 50 -13.20 10.54 7.64
N SER A 51 -13.43 10.84 8.92
CA SER A 51 -13.66 12.21 9.42
C SER A 51 -12.42 12.85 10.05
N ASP A 52 -11.38 12.07 10.33
CA ASP A 52 -10.15 12.56 10.96
C ASP A 52 -8.94 11.77 10.44
N PRO A 53 -8.57 11.92 9.15
CA PRO A 53 -7.46 11.18 8.57
C PRO A 53 -6.08 11.61 9.09
N ILE A 54 -5.96 12.77 9.77
CA ILE A 54 -4.69 13.46 10.11
C ILE A 54 -3.83 13.85 8.90
N ALA A 55 -3.61 12.92 7.96
CA ALA A 55 -2.90 13.14 6.72
C ALA A 55 -3.73 13.97 5.73
N HIS A 56 -3.03 14.70 4.86
CA HIS A 56 -3.64 15.49 3.79
C HIS A 56 -3.56 14.80 2.41
N GLY A 57 -2.92 13.64 2.33
CA GLY A 57 -2.78 12.87 1.11
C GLY A 57 -2.22 11.48 1.40
N PHE A 58 -2.51 10.55 0.50
CA PHE A 58 -2.03 9.17 0.56
C PHE A 58 -1.29 8.78 -0.70
N ILE A 59 -0.24 7.97 -0.54
CA ILE A 59 0.46 7.32 -1.65
C ILE A 59 0.35 5.81 -1.41
N GLU A 60 -0.40 5.16 -2.30
CA GLU A 60 -0.84 3.77 -2.20
C GLU A 60 -0.22 2.97 -3.36
N ASP A 61 1.08 2.68 -3.24
CA ASP A 61 1.80 1.93 -4.27
C ASP A 61 1.41 0.46 -4.19
N TYR A 62 0.67 -0.01 -5.19
CA TYR A 62 0.08 -1.33 -5.21
C TYR A 62 -0.82 -1.59 -3.99
N GLY A 63 -1.75 -0.67 -3.74
CA GLY A 63 -2.65 -0.68 -2.60
C GLY A 63 -4.09 -1.04 -2.97
N SER A 64 -4.67 -2.00 -2.24
CA SER A 64 -6.11 -2.25 -2.26
C SER A 64 -6.52 -3.06 -1.04
N VAL A 65 -7.73 -2.80 -0.55
CA VAL A 65 -8.32 -3.56 0.56
C VAL A 65 -8.42 -5.05 0.22
N TYR A 66 -8.60 -5.38 -1.06
CA TYR A 66 -8.72 -6.76 -1.52
C TYR A 66 -7.40 -7.53 -1.49
N LEU A 67 -6.25 -6.84 -1.48
CA LEU A 67 -4.95 -7.49 -1.30
C LEU A 67 -4.81 -8.14 0.07
N LEU A 68 -5.45 -7.57 1.11
CA LEU A 68 -5.35 -8.06 2.49
C LEU A 68 -6.56 -8.87 2.95
N LEU A 69 -7.67 -8.81 2.21
CA LEU A 69 -8.94 -9.45 2.58
C LEU A 69 -9.27 -10.70 1.77
N CYS A 70 -8.31 -11.24 1.02
CA CYS A 70 -8.39 -12.60 0.48
C CYS A 70 -8.34 -13.67 1.60
N SER A 71 -8.05 -13.30 2.85
CA SER A 71 -7.97 -14.22 3.97
C SER A 71 -9.32 -14.53 4.61
N ASP A 72 -9.42 -15.74 5.15
CA ASP A 72 -10.62 -16.28 5.78
C ASP A 72 -10.91 -15.57 7.11
N ASP A 73 -12.19 -15.32 7.40
CA ASP A 73 -12.63 -14.56 8.58
C ASP A 73 -12.36 -15.29 9.91
N ASN A 74 -11.92 -16.55 9.86
CA ASN A 74 -11.71 -17.41 11.02
C ASN A 74 -10.23 -17.56 11.44
N VAL A 75 -9.49 -16.45 11.52
CA VAL A 75 -8.10 -16.42 12.02
C VAL A 75 -7.97 -17.02 13.43
N SER A 76 -9.02 -16.94 14.26
CA SER A 76 -9.04 -17.55 15.59
C SER A 76 -8.93 -19.08 15.54
N ALA A 77 -9.71 -19.75 14.68
CA ALA A 77 -9.66 -21.21 14.57
C ALA A 77 -8.48 -21.72 13.74
N LYS A 78 -8.02 -20.95 12.75
CA LYS A 78 -6.96 -21.39 11.82
C LYS A 78 -5.54 -21.06 12.29
N SER A 79 -5.37 -19.98 13.05
CA SER A 79 -4.04 -19.48 13.38
C SER A 79 -3.83 -19.38 14.88
N PHE A 80 -4.71 -18.67 15.59
CA PHE A 80 -4.50 -18.38 17.02
C PHE A 80 -4.61 -19.62 17.91
N SER A 81 -5.69 -20.39 17.78
CA SER A 81 -5.88 -21.61 18.60
C SER A 81 -4.86 -22.71 18.27
N PRO A 82 -4.48 -22.94 16.99
CA PRO A 82 -3.38 -23.85 16.66
C PRO A 82 -2.02 -23.42 17.25
N LEU A 83 -1.70 -22.12 17.24
CA LEU A 83 -0.50 -21.61 17.90
C LEU A 83 -0.56 -21.84 19.41
N ALA A 84 -1.68 -21.51 20.05
CA ALA A 84 -1.89 -21.76 21.47
C ALA A 84 -1.70 -23.25 21.79
N LYS A 85 -2.28 -24.15 20.99
CA LYS A 85 -2.10 -25.59 21.14
C LYS A 85 -0.64 -26.02 21.03
N ALA A 86 0.09 -25.52 20.03
CA ALA A 86 1.51 -25.84 19.83
C ALA A 86 2.39 -25.39 21.00
N MET A 87 2.04 -24.29 21.64
CA MET A 87 2.74 -23.73 22.81
C MET A 87 2.23 -24.30 24.15
N ASN A 88 1.41 -25.36 24.14
CA ASN A 88 0.77 -25.94 25.33
C ASN A 88 -0.12 -24.95 26.12
N CYS A 89 -0.77 -24.04 25.41
CA CYS A 89 -1.68 -23.02 25.93
C CYS A 89 -3.16 -23.28 25.59
N SER A 90 -3.54 -24.48 25.16
CA SER A 90 -4.92 -24.82 24.77
C SER A 90 -5.94 -24.50 25.86
N GLY A 91 -7.08 -23.90 25.51
CA GLY A 91 -8.16 -23.66 26.47
C GLY A 91 -9.25 -22.73 25.94
N ALA A 92 -9.90 -22.00 26.85
CA ALA A 92 -10.78 -20.90 26.46
C ALA A 92 -9.96 -19.75 25.85
N PRO A 93 -10.52 -18.90 24.97
CA PRO A 93 -9.76 -17.82 24.30
C PRO A 93 -8.97 -16.90 25.25
N ASP A 94 -9.56 -16.54 26.40
CA ASP A 94 -8.86 -15.72 27.40
C ASP A 94 -7.66 -16.45 28.02
N HIS A 95 -7.78 -17.77 28.23
CA HIS A 95 -6.68 -18.59 28.69
C HIS A 95 -5.57 -18.66 27.65
N GLU A 96 -5.90 -18.96 26.39
CA GLU A 96 -4.94 -19.02 25.29
C GLU A 96 -4.14 -17.73 25.18
N LEU A 97 -4.82 -16.59 25.18
CA LEU A 97 -4.19 -15.26 25.12
C LEU A 97 -3.32 -14.97 26.33
N SER A 98 -3.81 -15.24 27.55
CA SER A 98 -3.04 -15.00 28.78
C SER A 98 -1.81 -15.89 28.88
N CYS A 99 -1.91 -17.15 28.41
CA CYS A 99 -0.83 -18.11 28.40
C CYS A 99 0.25 -17.72 27.37
N LEU A 100 -0.14 -17.41 26.13
CA LEU A 100 0.80 -17.01 25.07
C LEU A 100 1.59 -15.75 25.44
N ARG A 101 0.99 -14.82 26.20
CA ARG A 101 1.68 -13.61 26.71
C ARG A 101 2.82 -13.89 27.69
N ASN A 102 2.91 -15.09 28.26
CA ASN A 102 4.01 -15.48 29.13
C ASN A 102 5.27 -15.91 28.36
N PHE A 103 5.17 -16.10 27.04
CA PHE A 103 6.31 -16.44 26.20
C PHE A 103 7.02 -15.18 25.72
N ALA A 104 8.35 -15.23 25.67
CA ALA A 104 9.12 -14.19 24.99
C ALA A 104 8.80 -14.21 23.49
N ALA A 105 8.59 -13.04 22.90
CA ALA A 105 8.24 -12.90 21.48
C ALA A 105 9.16 -13.68 20.50
N PRO A 106 10.49 -13.75 20.71
CA PRO A 106 11.36 -14.55 19.84
C PRO A 106 11.01 -16.04 19.80
N ILE A 107 10.47 -16.60 20.89
CA ILE A 107 10.07 -18.02 20.92
C ILE A 107 8.88 -18.25 20.00
N ILE A 108 7.88 -17.37 20.08
CA ILE A 108 6.71 -17.43 19.20
C ILE A 108 7.14 -17.20 17.75
N GLN A 109 7.98 -16.20 17.50
CA GLN A 109 8.47 -15.90 16.16
C GLN A 109 9.22 -17.09 15.54
N SER A 110 10.15 -17.71 16.28
CA SER A 110 10.89 -18.87 15.77
C SER A 110 9.99 -20.07 15.44
N TYR A 111 8.85 -20.21 16.11
CA TYR A 111 7.85 -21.21 15.73
C TYR A 111 7.09 -20.81 14.45
N LEU A 112 6.71 -19.54 14.33
CA LEU A 112 6.03 -19.01 13.14
C LEU A 112 6.93 -19.07 11.89
N ASP A 113 8.24 -18.87 12.04
CA ASP A 113 9.19 -18.88 10.92
C ASP A 113 9.34 -20.27 10.26
N VAL A 114 8.96 -21.35 10.96
CA VAL A 114 9.13 -22.73 10.48
C VAL A 114 7.81 -23.45 10.19
N THR A 115 6.66 -22.81 10.47
CA THR A 115 5.34 -23.39 10.21
C THR A 115 4.69 -22.69 9.02
N GLU A 116 4.18 -23.48 8.08
CA GLU A 116 3.40 -22.97 6.94
C GLU A 116 1.89 -22.98 7.23
N GLU A 117 1.47 -23.51 8.38
CA GLU A 117 0.04 -23.70 8.71
C GLU A 117 -0.59 -22.49 9.41
N ILE A 118 0.22 -21.56 9.94
CA ILE A 118 -0.24 -20.45 10.77
C ILE A 118 0.12 -19.13 10.12
N GLU A 119 -0.92 -18.38 9.73
CA GLU A 119 -0.77 -17.05 9.14
C GLU A 119 -1.59 -16.03 9.92
N PHE A 120 -1.02 -14.84 10.17
CA PHE A 120 -1.74 -13.72 10.78
C PHE A 120 -1.95 -12.61 9.75
N SER A 121 -3.20 -12.43 9.37
CA SER A 121 -3.67 -11.36 8.49
C SER A 121 -4.67 -10.44 9.23
N PRO A 122 -4.97 -9.25 8.69
CA PRO A 122 -6.00 -8.39 9.25
C PRO A 122 -7.35 -9.12 9.37
N VAL A 123 -8.03 -8.94 10.51
CA VAL A 123 -9.33 -9.58 10.79
C VAL A 123 -10.44 -8.55 10.67
N LYS A 124 -11.54 -8.91 10.00
CA LYS A 124 -12.74 -8.05 9.88
C LYS A 124 -13.37 -7.83 11.25
N ASP A 125 -13.08 -6.70 11.87
CA ASP A 125 -13.56 -6.29 13.19
C ASP A 125 -14.69 -5.23 13.11
N ASN A 126 -15.00 -4.74 11.91
CA ASN A 126 -15.91 -3.62 11.64
C ASN A 126 -15.54 -2.33 12.40
N ILE A 127 -14.27 -2.17 12.78
CA ILE A 127 -13.69 -0.98 13.41
C ILE A 127 -12.53 -0.46 12.55
N THR A 128 -11.56 -1.31 12.28
CA THR A 128 -10.38 -1.02 11.46
C THR A 128 -10.41 -1.74 10.12
N VAL A 129 -11.12 -2.87 10.05
CA VAL A 129 -11.30 -3.68 8.85
C VAL A 129 -12.79 -4.00 8.71
N PHE A 130 -13.41 -3.54 7.63
CA PHE A 130 -14.85 -3.65 7.43
C PHE A 130 -15.20 -4.81 6.51
N GLN A 131 -16.37 -5.40 6.72
CA GLN A 131 -16.93 -6.39 5.78
C GLN A 131 -17.48 -5.73 4.51
N ASN A 132 -17.88 -4.46 4.57
CA ASN A 132 -18.63 -3.78 3.51
C ASN A 132 -17.82 -2.70 2.76
N ASN A 133 -16.52 -2.92 2.51
CA ASN A 133 -15.60 -1.89 1.98
C ASN A 133 -16.12 -1.18 0.72
N LYS A 134 -16.67 -1.92 -0.26
CA LYS A 134 -17.26 -1.35 -1.49
C LYS A 134 -18.40 -0.38 -1.18
N ALA A 135 -19.30 -0.75 -0.27
CA ALA A 135 -20.42 0.09 0.13
C ALA A 135 -19.95 1.36 0.87
N ARG A 136 -18.82 1.30 1.60
CA ARG A 136 -18.24 2.47 2.27
C ARG A 136 -17.77 3.52 1.27
N TYR A 137 -17.12 3.12 0.17
CA TYR A 137 -16.79 4.05 -0.92
C TYR A 137 -18.03 4.74 -1.48
N ALA A 138 -19.07 3.97 -1.84
CA ALA A 138 -20.33 4.53 -2.35
C ALA A 138 -21.01 5.49 -1.36
N ALA A 139 -20.93 5.19 -0.06
CA ALA A 139 -21.47 6.02 1.01
C ALA A 139 -20.54 7.17 1.45
N LYS A 140 -19.38 7.35 0.78
CA LYS A 140 -18.35 8.34 1.14
C LYS A 140 -17.82 8.19 2.57
N GLN A 141 -17.82 6.97 3.10
CA GLN A 141 -17.31 6.61 4.42
C GLN A 141 -15.83 6.20 4.37
N TYR A 142 -15.02 7.07 3.76
CA TYR A 142 -13.56 7.01 3.67
C TYR A 142 -13.02 8.45 3.75
N ALA A 143 -11.72 8.62 3.98
CA ALA A 143 -11.12 9.94 4.06
C ALA A 143 -11.10 10.63 2.69
N GLN A 144 -11.70 11.81 2.64
CA GLN A 144 -11.80 12.62 1.44
C GLN A 144 -10.51 13.42 1.20
N VAL A 145 -9.40 12.73 0.96
CA VAL A 145 -8.10 13.31 0.59
C VAL A 145 -7.63 12.84 -0.79
N PRO A 146 -6.78 13.62 -1.49
CA PRO A 146 -6.15 13.17 -2.73
C PRO A 146 -5.24 11.96 -2.52
N ILE A 147 -5.07 11.16 -3.58
CA ILE A 147 -4.16 10.01 -3.55
C ILE A 147 -3.27 9.92 -4.78
N ILE A 148 -2.06 9.37 -4.63
CA ILE A 148 -1.36 8.64 -5.68
C ILE A 148 -1.71 7.16 -5.50
N ALA A 149 -2.10 6.49 -6.57
CA ALA A 149 -2.28 5.04 -6.61
C ALA A 149 -1.43 4.47 -7.75
N GLY A 150 -0.81 3.32 -7.50
CA GLY A 150 0.19 2.75 -8.42
C GLY A 150 0.08 1.25 -8.57
N ALA A 151 0.61 0.72 -9.67
CA ALA A 151 0.88 -0.70 -9.79
C ALA A 151 2.05 -1.02 -10.71
N ASN A 152 2.67 -2.19 -10.52
CA ASN A 152 3.72 -2.69 -11.40
C ASN A 152 3.13 -3.72 -12.36
N VAL A 153 3.52 -3.70 -13.63
CA VAL A 153 2.83 -4.50 -14.66
C VAL A 153 3.26 -5.95 -14.79
N HIS A 154 4.38 -6.36 -14.19
CA HIS A 154 4.81 -7.77 -14.12
C HIS A 154 4.82 -8.25 -12.67
N GLU A 155 3.77 -7.87 -11.96
CA GLU A 155 3.50 -8.34 -10.62
C GLU A 155 3.11 -9.83 -10.60
N GLU A 156 3.31 -10.50 -9.45
CA GLU A 156 3.30 -11.97 -9.30
C GLU A 156 2.20 -12.70 -10.09
N THR A 157 0.99 -12.13 -10.19
CA THR A 157 -0.06 -12.56 -11.12
C THR A 157 -0.94 -11.38 -11.59
N ASP A 158 -1.54 -11.50 -12.77
CA ASP A 158 -2.55 -10.54 -13.30
C ASP A 158 -3.72 -10.30 -12.33
N ALA A 159 -4.01 -11.27 -11.45
CA ALA A 159 -5.09 -11.16 -10.47
C ALA A 159 -4.82 -10.05 -9.44
N PHE A 160 -3.59 -9.92 -8.93
CA PHE A 160 -3.26 -8.90 -7.93
C PHE A 160 -3.27 -7.48 -8.51
N LEU A 161 -2.80 -7.32 -9.76
CA LEU A 161 -2.90 -6.08 -10.51
C LEU A 161 -4.37 -5.63 -10.59
N CYS A 162 -5.27 -6.55 -10.96
CA CYS A 162 -6.69 -6.26 -10.98
C CYS A 162 -7.29 -5.87 -9.63
N LEU A 163 -6.82 -6.44 -8.51
CA LEU A 163 -7.30 -6.06 -7.19
C LEU A 163 -6.96 -4.60 -6.85
N SER A 164 -5.78 -4.12 -7.26
CA SER A 164 -5.37 -2.71 -7.15
C SER A 164 -6.29 -1.81 -7.99
N ASP A 165 -6.44 -2.13 -9.27
CA ASP A 165 -7.26 -1.36 -10.23
C ASP A 165 -8.73 -1.26 -9.80
N GLN A 166 -9.29 -2.32 -9.23
CA GLN A 166 -10.66 -2.30 -8.70
C GLN A 166 -10.82 -1.33 -7.52
N GLY A 167 -9.83 -1.25 -6.62
CA GLY A 167 -9.83 -0.28 -5.54
C GLY A 167 -9.92 1.16 -6.07
N ILE A 168 -9.15 1.45 -7.11
CA ILE A 168 -9.14 2.75 -7.80
C ILE A 168 -10.49 3.03 -8.45
N LYS A 169 -11.07 2.05 -9.18
CA LYS A 169 -12.40 2.19 -9.80
C LYS A 169 -13.48 2.52 -8.76
N TYR A 170 -13.46 1.87 -7.60
CA TYR A 170 -14.42 2.14 -6.52
C TYR A 170 -14.26 3.53 -5.91
N ARG A 171 -13.03 3.99 -5.67
CA ARG A 171 -12.78 5.34 -5.17
C ARG A 171 -13.16 6.40 -6.21
N ALA A 172 -12.75 6.22 -7.47
CA ALA A 172 -13.01 7.13 -8.58
C ALA A 172 -14.51 7.35 -8.83
N ALA A 173 -15.34 6.31 -8.65
CA ALA A 173 -16.79 6.42 -8.80
C ALA A 173 -17.47 7.29 -7.71
N ALA A 174 -16.80 7.58 -6.58
CA ALA A 174 -17.40 8.25 -5.43
C ALA A 174 -16.70 9.54 -4.99
N THR A 175 -15.42 9.71 -5.33
CA THR A 175 -14.60 10.83 -4.84
C THR A 175 -14.80 12.11 -5.63
N SER A 176 -14.55 13.25 -4.98
CA SER A 176 -14.31 14.54 -5.62
C SER A 176 -12.86 15.00 -5.50
N GLN A 177 -12.00 14.20 -4.86
CA GLN A 177 -10.57 14.47 -4.70
C GLN A 177 -9.79 13.88 -5.86
N PRO A 178 -8.68 14.51 -6.28
CA PRO A 178 -7.85 14.00 -7.35
C PRO A 178 -7.24 12.64 -6.99
N ILE A 179 -7.25 11.74 -7.97
CA ILE A 179 -6.57 10.45 -7.96
C ILE A 179 -5.51 10.52 -9.04
N PHE A 180 -4.24 10.40 -8.68
CA PHE A 180 -3.14 10.33 -9.64
C PHE A 180 -2.74 8.87 -9.78
N PHE A 181 -3.01 8.29 -10.94
CA PHE A 181 -2.80 6.87 -11.18
C PHE A 181 -1.57 6.64 -12.04
N TYR A 182 -0.78 5.63 -11.70
CA TYR A 182 0.33 5.18 -12.55
C TYR A 182 0.43 3.66 -12.67
N HIS A 183 0.99 3.22 -13.80
CA HIS A 183 1.57 1.88 -13.97
C HIS A 183 3.08 2.00 -14.16
N TYR A 184 3.84 1.17 -13.46
CA TYR A 184 5.28 1.05 -13.59
C TYR A 184 5.63 -0.12 -14.50
N HIS A 185 6.42 0.16 -15.53
CA HIS A 185 6.82 -0.73 -16.62
C HIS A 185 8.35 -0.91 -16.69
N GLY A 186 9.05 -0.59 -15.60
CA GLY A 186 10.51 -0.67 -15.58
C GLY A 186 11.06 -2.09 -15.74
N ASN A 187 12.29 -2.20 -16.22
CA ASN A 187 13.02 -3.46 -16.42
C ASN A 187 14.55 -3.27 -16.27
N SER A 188 14.99 -2.40 -15.36
CA SER A 188 16.42 -2.20 -15.09
C SER A 188 17.09 -3.46 -14.55
N SER A 189 18.11 -3.95 -15.26
CA SER A 189 18.81 -5.19 -14.91
C SER A 189 19.59 -5.15 -13.59
N ASN A 190 19.98 -3.96 -13.10
CA ASN A 190 20.67 -3.81 -11.82
C ASN A 190 19.71 -3.83 -10.62
N ILE A 191 18.42 -3.66 -10.85
CA ILE A 191 17.39 -3.75 -9.81
C ILE A 191 16.71 -5.12 -9.86
N ALA A 192 16.53 -5.67 -11.06
CA ALA A 192 15.87 -6.95 -11.25
C ALA A 192 16.63 -8.13 -10.60
N PRO A 193 15.94 -9.03 -9.86
CA PRO A 193 16.57 -10.23 -9.30
C PRO A 193 16.97 -11.23 -10.39
N ILE A 194 16.23 -11.24 -11.51
CA ILE A 194 16.54 -12.00 -12.73
C ILE A 194 16.17 -11.15 -13.97
N PRO A 195 16.86 -11.32 -15.12
CA PRO A 195 16.61 -10.49 -16.31
C PRO A 195 15.19 -10.51 -16.87
N SER A 196 14.41 -11.55 -16.59
CA SER A 196 13.02 -11.71 -17.05
C SER A 196 11.98 -11.21 -16.05
N ALA A 197 12.40 -10.65 -14.91
CA ALA A 197 11.47 -10.22 -13.86
C ALA A 197 10.61 -9.02 -14.30
N GLY A 198 11.13 -8.14 -15.17
CA GLY A 198 10.43 -6.92 -15.57
C GLY A 198 10.09 -6.02 -14.37
N ALA A 199 8.91 -5.41 -14.42
CA ALA A 199 8.35 -4.61 -13.34
C ALA A 199 7.72 -5.53 -12.29
N TYR A 200 8.54 -6.27 -11.55
CA TYR A 200 8.11 -7.17 -10.47
C TYR A 200 7.70 -6.40 -9.22
N HIS A 201 7.19 -7.10 -8.20
CA HIS A 201 6.77 -6.50 -6.93
C HIS A 201 7.82 -5.55 -6.34
N SER A 202 7.41 -4.32 -6.02
CA SER A 202 8.27 -3.34 -5.35
C SER A 202 9.49 -2.87 -6.14
N SER A 203 9.58 -3.18 -7.44
CA SER A 203 10.71 -2.83 -8.30
C SER A 203 10.87 -1.33 -8.61
N GLU A 204 9.83 -0.54 -8.37
CA GLU A 204 9.81 0.92 -8.45
C GLU A 204 10.51 1.58 -7.25
N LEU A 205 10.49 0.93 -6.08
CA LEU A 205 10.98 1.52 -4.83
C LEU A 205 12.44 1.95 -4.87
N PRO A 206 13.40 1.17 -5.41
CA PRO A 206 14.80 1.59 -5.40
C PRO A 206 15.06 2.87 -6.19
N LEU A 207 14.28 3.13 -7.24
CA LEU A 207 14.39 4.37 -8.01
C LEU A 207 13.74 5.54 -7.28
N ILE A 208 12.54 5.36 -6.71
CA ILE A 208 11.84 6.42 -5.97
C ILE A 208 12.63 6.77 -4.68
N MET A 209 13.20 5.78 -4.00
CA MET A 209 13.99 5.96 -2.79
C MET A 209 15.44 6.41 -3.06
N GLY A 210 15.90 6.34 -4.32
CA GLY A 210 17.28 6.69 -4.68
C GLY A 210 18.33 5.68 -4.20
N THR A 211 17.94 4.43 -3.94
CA THR A 211 18.78 3.34 -3.43
C THR A 211 19.09 2.27 -4.50
N PHE A 212 18.78 2.54 -5.77
CA PHE A 212 18.97 1.60 -6.88
C PHE A 212 20.42 1.06 -7.05
N ASN A 213 21.42 1.80 -6.59
CA ASN A 213 22.82 1.33 -6.60
C ASN A 213 23.16 0.34 -5.47
N ASP A 214 22.33 0.25 -4.44
CA ASP A 214 22.55 -0.59 -3.26
C ASP A 214 22.02 -2.02 -3.46
N ILE A 215 21.30 -2.29 -4.55
CA ILE A 215 20.66 -3.59 -4.82
C ILE A 215 21.67 -4.57 -5.41
N ASN A 216 22.00 -4.45 -6.71
CA ASN A 216 22.99 -5.32 -7.38
C ASN A 216 24.18 -4.53 -7.96
N GLY A 217 24.46 -3.35 -7.40
CA GLY A 217 25.56 -2.48 -7.80
C GLY A 217 25.15 -1.37 -8.77
N LEU A 218 26.16 -0.73 -9.36
CA LEU A 218 25.97 0.48 -10.16
C LEU A 218 25.08 0.21 -11.37
N GLY A 219 24.02 1.02 -11.49
CA GLY A 219 23.20 1.05 -12.68
C GLY A 219 23.81 1.85 -13.83
N PRO A 220 23.10 1.93 -14.96
CA PRO A 220 23.49 2.79 -16.08
C PRO A 220 23.64 4.26 -15.67
N GLU A 221 24.51 5.01 -16.36
CA GLU A 221 24.80 6.42 -16.03
C GLU A 221 23.53 7.30 -15.97
N PHE A 222 22.53 7.01 -16.81
CA PHE A 222 21.27 7.77 -16.86
C PHE A 222 20.29 7.44 -15.72
N GLN A 223 20.50 6.36 -14.95
CA GLN A 223 19.54 5.91 -13.95
C GLN A 223 19.42 6.88 -12.76
N THR A 224 20.48 7.64 -12.48
CA THR A 224 20.43 8.74 -11.50
C THR A 224 19.43 9.82 -11.93
N GLU A 225 19.36 10.12 -13.22
CA GLU A 225 18.42 11.11 -13.74
C GLU A 225 16.98 10.58 -13.74
N ILE A 226 16.80 9.29 -14.04
CA ILE A 226 15.50 8.60 -13.92
C ILE A 226 15.00 8.62 -12.48
N SER A 227 15.83 8.24 -11.52
CA SER A 227 15.49 8.26 -10.09
C SER A 227 15.07 9.66 -9.61
N ARG A 228 15.79 10.71 -10.02
CA ARG A 228 15.39 12.10 -9.72
C ARG A 228 14.05 12.48 -10.35
N THR A 229 13.85 12.10 -11.61
CA THR A 229 12.59 12.34 -12.33
C THR A 229 11.41 11.64 -11.66
N LEU A 230 11.62 10.45 -11.09
CA LEU A 230 10.60 9.72 -10.32
C LEU A 230 10.37 10.31 -8.92
N GLN A 231 11.38 10.93 -8.31
CA GLN A 231 11.23 11.59 -7.00
C GLN A 231 10.43 12.89 -7.06
N ASP A 232 10.53 13.63 -8.17
CA ASP A 232 9.88 14.94 -8.33
C ASP A 232 8.35 14.88 -8.13
N PRO A 233 7.60 13.93 -8.74
CA PRO A 233 6.17 13.76 -8.47
C PRO A 233 5.84 13.49 -6.99
N TRP A 234 6.59 12.62 -6.31
CA TRP A 234 6.37 12.33 -4.88
C TRP A 234 6.59 13.57 -4.02
N LEU A 235 7.62 14.36 -4.31
CA LEU A 235 7.85 15.63 -3.64
C LEU A 235 6.74 16.66 -3.92
N ALA A 236 6.30 16.76 -5.18
CA ALA A 236 5.25 17.68 -5.57
C ALA A 236 3.92 17.34 -4.86
N PHE A 237 3.55 16.06 -4.81
CA PHE A 237 2.35 15.60 -4.13
C PHE A 237 2.40 15.81 -2.61
N THR A 238 3.51 15.47 -1.96
CA THR A 238 3.67 15.69 -0.52
C THR A 238 3.67 17.18 -0.15
N THR A 239 4.07 18.06 -1.08
CA THR A 239 4.04 19.51 -0.90
C THR A 239 2.63 20.08 -1.06
N ASP A 240 1.92 19.68 -2.12
CA ASP A 240 0.55 20.03 -2.44
C ASP A 240 -0.14 18.85 -3.16
N PRO A 241 -0.97 18.07 -2.45
CA PRO A 241 -1.55 16.84 -2.98
C PRO A 241 -2.67 17.11 -3.99
N THR A 242 -3.13 18.37 -4.11
CA THR A 242 -4.26 18.73 -4.98
C THR A 242 -3.77 19.31 -6.30
N GLN A 243 -2.69 20.10 -6.27
CA GLN A 243 -2.21 20.85 -7.44
C GLN A 243 -0.77 20.55 -7.81
N GLY A 244 0.05 19.99 -6.90
CA GLY A 244 1.48 19.78 -7.13
C GLY A 244 1.76 18.92 -8.37
N LEU A 245 1.01 17.83 -8.53
CA LEU A 245 1.15 16.93 -9.67
C LEU A 245 0.58 17.50 -10.98
N VAL A 246 -0.54 18.23 -10.91
CA VAL A 246 -1.13 18.91 -12.08
C VAL A 246 -0.15 19.95 -12.64
N ALA A 247 0.52 20.70 -11.77
CA ALA A 247 1.55 21.67 -12.17
C ALA A 247 2.75 21.02 -12.88
N SER A 248 2.99 19.72 -12.63
CA SER A 248 4.03 18.92 -13.29
C SER A 248 3.52 18.19 -14.55
N GLY A 249 2.27 18.42 -14.96
CA GLY A 249 1.67 17.79 -16.15
C GLY A 249 1.09 16.40 -15.91
N TRP A 250 0.98 15.96 -14.65
CA TRP A 250 0.27 14.74 -14.28
C TRP A 250 -1.19 15.06 -13.98
N GLU A 251 -2.04 14.84 -14.97
CA GLU A 251 -3.48 15.01 -14.82
C GLU A 251 -4.10 13.89 -13.97
N PRO A 252 -5.11 14.18 -13.13
CA PRO A 252 -5.79 13.16 -12.35
C PRO A 252 -6.64 12.24 -13.24
N TYR A 253 -7.12 11.14 -12.66
CA TYR A 253 -8.09 10.22 -13.25
C TYR A 253 -9.22 10.99 -13.98
N PRO A 254 -9.59 10.62 -15.23
CA PRO A 254 -9.30 9.36 -15.93
C PRO A 254 -8.01 9.35 -16.77
N SER A 255 -7.02 10.17 -16.42
CA SER A 255 -5.65 10.05 -16.93
C SER A 255 -4.79 9.16 -16.02
N ALA A 256 -3.76 8.54 -16.62
CA ALA A 256 -2.73 7.77 -15.94
C ALA A 256 -1.34 8.11 -16.49
N VAL A 257 -0.32 7.74 -15.71
CA VAL A 257 1.08 7.80 -16.15
C VAL A 257 1.64 6.40 -16.27
N ILE A 258 2.33 6.12 -17.37
CA ILE A 258 3.20 4.95 -17.50
C ILE A 258 4.61 5.41 -17.17
N PHE A 259 5.17 4.84 -16.11
CA PHE A 259 6.56 5.03 -15.70
C PHE A 259 7.45 3.93 -16.30
N GLY A 260 8.40 4.30 -17.14
CA GLY A 260 9.51 3.44 -17.56
C GLY A 260 10.82 3.79 -16.83
N ASP A 261 11.83 2.92 -16.94
CA ASP A 261 13.12 3.11 -16.28
C ASP A 261 14.34 2.86 -17.19
N THR A 262 14.12 2.64 -18.49
CA THR A 262 15.17 2.22 -19.43
C THR A 262 15.71 3.37 -20.28
N THR A 263 14.91 4.42 -20.50
CA THR A 263 15.32 5.64 -21.22
C THR A 263 14.66 6.86 -20.57
N LYS A 264 15.30 8.02 -20.70
CA LYS A 264 14.78 9.28 -20.14
C LYS A 264 13.44 9.68 -20.77
N GLU A 265 13.26 9.39 -22.05
CA GLU A 265 12.07 9.70 -22.83
C GLU A 265 10.86 8.84 -22.45
N GLN A 266 11.08 7.72 -21.77
CA GLN A 266 10.03 6.79 -21.34
C GLN A 266 9.69 6.90 -19.85
N VAL A 267 10.34 7.81 -19.10
CA VAL A 267 10.09 7.90 -17.65
C VAL A 267 8.67 8.38 -17.37
N PHE A 268 8.11 9.28 -18.17
CA PHE A 268 6.80 9.85 -17.88
C PHE A 268 5.96 9.91 -19.15
N GLN A 269 5.04 8.95 -19.32
CA GLN A 269 4.09 8.95 -20.42
C GLN A 269 2.67 9.09 -19.91
N SER A 270 2.03 10.22 -20.18
CA SER A 270 0.60 10.42 -19.90
C SER A 270 -0.26 9.66 -20.92
N VAL A 271 -1.23 8.91 -20.42
CA VAL A 271 -2.18 8.10 -21.20
C VAL A 271 -3.59 8.22 -20.61
N GLN A 272 -4.61 7.85 -21.36
CA GLN A 272 -5.93 7.63 -20.77
C GLN A 272 -5.92 6.30 -20.03
N VAL A 273 -6.64 6.22 -18.90
CA VAL A 273 -6.73 4.98 -18.12
C VAL A 273 -7.27 3.80 -18.94
N SER A 274 -8.17 4.06 -19.90
CA SER A 274 -8.68 3.03 -20.82
C SER A 274 -7.63 2.43 -21.75
N GLU A 275 -6.48 3.10 -21.91
CA GLU A 275 -5.34 2.66 -22.74
C GLU A 275 -4.29 1.90 -21.91
N VAL A 276 -4.43 1.89 -20.58
CA VAL A 276 -3.55 1.12 -19.69
C VAL A 276 -3.78 -0.38 -19.94
N PRO A 277 -2.73 -1.16 -20.24
CA PRO A 277 -2.86 -2.60 -20.45
C PRO A 277 -3.49 -3.32 -19.26
N GLY A 278 -4.40 -4.27 -19.50
CA GLY A 278 -5.10 -5.03 -18.46
C GLY A 278 -6.27 -4.30 -17.77
N TRP A 279 -6.30 -2.96 -17.82
CA TRP A 279 -7.29 -2.16 -17.09
C TRP A 279 -8.75 -2.55 -17.38
N ASN A 280 -9.08 -2.76 -18.66
CA ASN A 280 -10.45 -3.11 -19.09
C ASN A 280 -10.81 -4.58 -18.84
N GLU A 281 -9.81 -5.44 -18.63
CA GLU A 281 -9.97 -6.89 -18.42
C GLU A 281 -10.25 -7.21 -16.94
N CYS A 282 -9.85 -6.31 -16.04
CA CYS A 282 -10.17 -6.38 -14.64
C CYS A 282 -11.67 -6.17 -14.39
N LEU A 283 -12.39 -7.29 -14.25
CA LEU A 283 -13.81 -7.32 -13.88
C LEU A 283 -13.99 -7.01 -12.38
N PRO A 284 -15.15 -6.46 -11.98
CA PRO A 284 -15.47 -6.26 -10.58
C PRO A 284 -15.35 -7.56 -9.80
N VAL A 285 -14.64 -7.52 -8.68
CA VAL A 285 -14.70 -8.60 -7.71
C VAL A 285 -15.98 -8.40 -6.91
N ASP A 286 -16.91 -9.34 -7.02
CA ASP A 286 -18.01 -9.46 -6.07
C ASP A 286 -17.41 -9.95 -4.74
N ALA A 287 -17.26 -9.02 -3.81
CA ALA A 287 -16.83 -9.26 -2.44
C ALA A 287 -17.92 -8.76 -1.49
#